data_AF-A0A6B8JC99-F1
#
_entry.id   AF-A0A6B8JC99-F1
#
_cell.length_a   1.000
_cell.length_b   1.000
_cell.length_c   1.000
_cell.angle_alpha   90.00
_cell.angle_beta   90.00
_cell.angle_gamma   90.00
#
_symmetry.space_group_name_H-M   'P 1'
#
loop_
_entity.id
_entity.type
_entity.pdbx_description
1 polymer ?
#
loop_
_entity_poly.entity_id
_entity_poly.type
_entity_poly.pdbx_seq_one_letter_code
_entity_poly.pdbx_strand_id
1 'polypeptide(L)'
;MAELGRSSIALYQGSGPTMWRCRMNACVRLVLFTSMALCLLACTNLGGTASDVIAGSRSESYGPESAAQMEAKARSGDGHAQALVENHYREMGDAALYRQWMEEGVSRGDPAAMQRLASHLISLGGSENCRRAEVMLVRARGLVTDDDASFLGALDSTMRRLKGELPGSTPCK
;
A
#
# COMPACT_ATOMS: atom_id res chain seq x y z
N MET A 1 -10.90 -61.51 -42.77
CA MET A 1 -10.17 -62.72 -43.21
C MET A 1 -9.62 -62.40 -44.59
N ALA A 2 -8.33 -62.42 -44.93
CA ALA A 2 -7.13 -62.97 -44.29
C ALA A 2 -5.89 -62.15 -44.76
N GLU A 3 -4.83 -62.21 -43.94
CA GLU A 3 -3.47 -61.71 -44.23
C GLU A 3 -2.83 -62.39 -45.44
N LEU A 4 -1.78 -61.76 -46.01
CA LEU A 4 -0.56 -62.31 -46.64
C LEU A 4 0.19 -61.11 -47.27
N GLY A 5 1.50 -60.88 -47.17
CA GLY A 5 2.57 -61.56 -46.49
C GLY A 5 3.91 -60.78 -46.66
N ARG A 6 4.86 -61.14 -45.80
CA ARG A 6 6.35 -61.15 -45.92
C ARG A 6 7.12 -60.20 -46.84
N SER A 7 8.03 -59.47 -46.17
CA SER A 7 9.50 -59.50 -46.26
C SER A 7 10.23 -59.52 -47.62
N SER A 8 11.19 -58.60 -47.80
CA SER A 8 12.66 -58.84 -47.90
C SER A 8 13.37 -57.55 -48.38
N ILE A 9 14.24 -56.93 -47.57
CA ILE A 9 15.73 -57.04 -47.50
C ILE A 9 16.51 -56.38 -48.66
N ALA A 10 17.25 -55.35 -48.26
CA ALA A 10 18.56 -54.84 -48.70
C ALA A 10 18.80 -54.45 -50.18
N LEU A 11 19.37 -53.24 -50.38
CA LEU A 11 20.78 -53.11 -50.77
C LEU A 11 21.32 -51.69 -50.53
N TYR A 12 22.57 -51.68 -50.10
CA TYR A 12 23.44 -50.56 -49.77
C TYR A 12 23.94 -49.84 -51.04
N GLN A 13 24.19 -48.53 -50.97
CA GLN A 13 25.46 -47.83 -51.31
C GLN A 13 25.24 -46.41 -51.86
N GLY A 14 25.97 -45.45 -51.26
CA GLY A 14 26.71 -44.46 -52.06
C GLY A 14 26.42 -42.97 -51.84
N SER A 15 27.39 -42.31 -51.18
CA SER A 15 28.03 -41.07 -51.65
C SER A 15 27.58 -39.69 -51.14
N GLY A 16 28.32 -39.16 -50.14
CA GLY A 16 28.88 -37.79 -50.16
C GLY A 16 28.06 -36.63 -49.56
N PRO A 17 28.66 -35.43 -49.37
CA PRO A 17 29.12 -35.02 -48.04
C PRO A 17 28.58 -33.66 -47.52
N THR A 18 28.77 -33.45 -46.20
CA THR A 18 29.04 -32.16 -45.49
C THR A 18 28.20 -30.92 -45.81
N MET A 19 27.45 -30.45 -44.82
CA MET A 19 27.59 -29.10 -44.20
C MET A 19 26.50 -28.91 -43.14
N TRP A 20 26.62 -27.87 -42.32
CA TRP A 20 25.59 -27.33 -41.41
C TRP A 20 25.50 -27.93 -40.00
N ARG A 21 26.64 -28.00 -39.30
CA ARG A 21 26.66 -27.96 -37.82
C ARG A 21 27.43 -26.72 -37.37
N CYS A 22 26.77 -25.56 -37.41
CA CYS A 22 27.20 -24.34 -36.71
C CYS A 22 26.05 -23.33 -36.65
N ARG A 23 24.95 -23.64 -35.94
CA ARG A 23 23.93 -22.62 -35.62
C ARG A 23 22.99 -22.93 -34.46
N MET A 24 23.28 -23.91 -33.60
CA MET A 24 22.37 -24.29 -32.51
C MET A 24 22.66 -23.63 -31.15
N ASN A 25 23.82 -22.98 -30.95
CA ASN A 25 24.17 -22.39 -29.65
C ASN A 25 23.72 -20.93 -29.43
N ALA A 26 23.27 -20.23 -30.47
CA ALA A 26 22.82 -18.84 -30.34
C ALA A 26 21.32 -18.73 -29.97
N CYS A 27 20.49 -19.66 -30.44
CA CYS A 27 19.04 -19.61 -30.20
C CYS A 27 18.65 -20.02 -28.78
N VAL A 28 19.38 -20.93 -28.13
CA VAL A 28 19.07 -21.38 -26.76
C VAL A 28 19.38 -20.28 -25.73
N ARG A 29 20.45 -19.51 -25.93
CA ARG A 29 20.78 -18.38 -25.05
C ARG A 29 19.76 -17.26 -25.16
N LEU A 30 19.23 -16.98 -26.36
CA LEU A 30 18.24 -15.91 -26.55
C LEU A 30 16.90 -16.22 -25.86
N VAL A 31 16.46 -17.49 -25.86
CA VAL A 31 15.19 -17.92 -25.23
C VAL A 31 15.30 -17.98 -23.69
N LEU A 32 16.48 -18.30 -23.15
CA LEU A 32 16.68 -18.31 -21.69
C LEU A 32 16.70 -16.88 -21.10
N PHE A 33 17.23 -15.90 -21.84
CA PHE A 33 17.23 -14.50 -21.38
C PHE A 33 15.84 -13.85 -21.40
N THR A 34 14.97 -14.22 -22.35
CA THR A 34 13.59 -13.67 -22.38
C THR A 34 12.70 -14.26 -21.28
N SER A 35 12.88 -15.53 -20.92
CA SER A 35 12.10 -16.16 -19.84
C SER A 35 12.47 -15.59 -18.45
N MET A 36 13.74 -15.25 -18.23
CA MET A 36 14.19 -14.64 -16.96
C MET A 36 13.75 -13.18 -16.81
N ALA A 37 13.54 -12.45 -17.92
CA ALA A 37 12.98 -11.10 -17.89
C ALA A 37 11.48 -11.09 -17.59
N LEU A 38 10.71 -12.10 -18.05
CA LEU A 38 9.28 -12.21 -17.74
C LEU A 38 9.00 -12.68 -16.31
N CYS A 39 9.88 -13.47 -15.69
CA CYS A 39 9.74 -13.87 -14.28
C CYS A 39 10.01 -12.73 -13.28
N LEU A 40 10.70 -11.66 -13.67
CA LEU A 40 10.91 -10.49 -12.82
C LEU A 40 9.71 -9.52 -12.79
N LEU A 41 8.72 -9.72 -13.65
CA LEU A 41 7.49 -8.91 -13.70
C LEU A 41 6.34 -9.45 -12.84
N ALA A 42 6.47 -10.65 -12.26
CA ALA A 42 5.37 -11.33 -11.57
C ALA A 42 5.46 -11.35 -10.03
N CYS A 43 6.53 -10.84 -9.43
CA CYS A 43 6.74 -10.91 -7.97
C CYS A 43 7.34 -9.62 -7.41
N THR A 44 6.61 -8.52 -7.48
CA THR A 44 6.51 -7.65 -6.30
C THR A 44 5.03 -7.36 -6.09
N ASN A 45 4.53 -7.88 -4.98
CA ASN A 45 3.19 -7.64 -4.51
C ASN A 45 2.89 -6.13 -4.55
N LEU A 46 1.81 -5.79 -5.22
CA LEU A 46 1.10 -4.53 -5.10
C LEU A 46 0.47 -4.45 -3.69
N GLY A 47 1.30 -4.57 -2.66
CA GLY A 47 0.95 -4.18 -1.30
C GLY A 47 1.00 -2.67 -1.26
N GLY A 48 -0.02 -2.04 -1.87
CA GLY A 48 -0.27 -0.62 -1.73
C GLY A 48 -0.47 -0.36 -0.24
N THR A 49 0.61 -0.04 0.46
CA THR A 49 0.50 0.88 1.57
C THR A 49 -0.05 2.15 0.92
N ALA A 50 -1.37 2.31 1.00
CA ALA A 50 -1.97 3.62 0.92
C ALA A 50 -1.26 4.41 2.01
N SER A 51 -0.19 5.08 1.62
CA SER A 51 0.51 6.03 2.45
C SER A 51 -0.47 7.20 2.48
N ASP A 52 -1.46 7.09 3.38
CA ASP A 52 -2.44 8.11 3.75
C ASP A 52 -1.70 9.26 4.47
N VAL A 53 -0.58 9.74 3.91
CA VAL A 53 0.30 10.73 4.50
C VAL A 53 -0.33 12.09 4.27
N ILE A 54 -1.25 12.40 5.15
CA ILE A 54 -1.61 13.76 5.46
C ILE A 54 -0.53 14.25 6.43
N ALA A 55 0.09 15.40 6.11
CA ALA A 55 1.15 16.13 6.81
C ALA A 55 1.72 15.48 8.09
N GLY A 56 3.04 15.30 8.16
CA GLY A 56 3.73 14.58 9.24
C GLY A 56 3.88 13.11 8.87
N SER A 57 4.85 12.81 8.00
CA SER A 57 5.12 11.42 7.63
C SER A 57 5.48 10.62 8.88
N ARG A 58 5.20 9.31 8.89
CA ARG A 58 5.56 8.41 10.01
C ARG A 58 7.06 8.35 10.32
N SER A 59 7.90 9.05 9.57
CA SER A 59 9.36 9.04 9.69
C SER A 59 9.94 10.44 9.86
N GLU A 60 9.08 11.47 9.92
CA GLU A 60 9.51 12.85 10.09
C GLU A 60 9.67 13.13 11.58
N SER A 61 10.88 13.57 11.96
CA SER A 61 11.19 13.96 13.33
C SER A 61 10.98 15.47 13.52
N TYR A 62 11.01 15.94 14.77
CA TYR A 62 10.95 17.37 15.08
C TYR A 62 12.11 18.21 14.51
N GLY A 63 13.09 17.59 13.85
CA GLY A 63 14.28 18.28 13.39
C GLY A 63 15.05 18.90 14.58
N PRO A 64 15.41 20.20 14.53
CA PRO A 64 16.10 20.86 15.63
C PRO A 64 15.18 21.29 16.79
N GLU A 65 13.87 21.19 16.62
CA GLU A 65 12.90 21.68 17.61
C GLU A 65 12.69 20.68 18.75
N SER A 66 12.46 21.20 19.95
CA SER A 66 12.09 20.39 21.11
C SER A 66 10.60 19.98 21.04
N ALA A 67 10.26 18.91 21.76
CA ALA A 67 8.86 18.48 21.92
C ALA A 67 7.96 19.64 22.39
N ALA A 68 8.39 20.40 23.40
CA ALA A 68 7.62 21.53 23.92
C ALA A 68 7.35 22.62 22.87
N GLN A 69 8.30 22.89 21.95
CA GLN A 69 8.08 23.86 20.87
C GLN A 69 7.06 23.34 19.85
N MET A 70 7.15 22.06 19.49
CA MET A 70 6.23 21.43 18.56
C MET A 70 4.81 21.34 19.13
N GLU A 71 4.69 20.97 20.41
CA GLU A 71 3.42 21.01 21.14
C GLU A 71 2.81 22.41 21.19
N ALA A 72 3.63 23.45 21.39
CA ALA A 72 3.14 24.83 21.39
C ALA A 72 2.61 25.25 20.01
N LYS A 73 3.32 24.90 18.92
CA LYS A 73 2.86 25.15 17.55
C LYS A 73 1.56 24.41 17.25
N ALA A 74 1.48 23.13 17.62
CA ALA A 74 0.28 22.32 17.49
C ALA A 74 -0.92 22.96 18.21
N ARG A 75 -0.71 23.43 19.45
CA ARG A 75 -1.72 24.15 20.24
C ARG A 75 -2.12 25.50 19.63
N SER A 76 -1.24 26.16 18.88
CA SER A 76 -1.57 27.36 18.10
C SER A 76 -2.31 27.09 16.79
N GLY A 77 -2.54 25.82 16.44
CA GLY A 77 -3.29 25.42 15.24
C GLY A 77 -2.42 25.00 14.05
N ASP A 78 -1.11 24.82 14.23
CA ASP A 78 -0.25 24.26 13.18
C ASP A 78 -0.54 22.76 13.02
N GLY A 79 -1.21 22.40 11.92
CA GLY A 79 -1.60 21.02 11.61
C GLY A 79 -0.42 20.08 11.31
N HIS A 80 0.70 20.62 10.82
CA HIS A 80 1.92 19.83 10.61
C HIS A 80 2.58 19.52 11.95
N ALA A 81 2.71 20.53 12.81
CA ALA A 81 3.23 20.33 14.16
C ALA A 81 2.35 19.37 14.96
N GLN A 82 1.03 19.49 14.84
CA GLN A 82 0.05 18.57 15.43
C GLN A 82 0.34 17.11 15.05
N ALA A 83 0.54 16.82 13.77
CA ALA A 83 0.81 15.47 13.31
C ALA A 83 2.17 14.93 13.78
N LEU A 84 3.20 15.78 13.84
CA LEU A 84 4.49 15.40 14.38
C LEU A 84 4.40 15.06 15.87
N VAL A 85 3.65 15.84 16.65
CA VAL A 85 3.44 15.59 18.08
C VAL A 85 2.70 14.27 18.30
N GLU A 86 1.63 14.01 17.55
CA GLU A 86 0.92 12.73 17.59
C GLU A 86 1.86 11.55 17.25
N ASN A 87 2.64 11.66 16.18
CA ASN A 87 3.58 10.61 15.77
C ASN A 87 4.66 10.36 16.84
N HIS A 88 5.18 11.41 17.48
CA HIS A 88 6.18 11.29 18.54
C HIS A 88 5.67 10.44 19.71
N TYR A 89 4.46 10.71 20.21
CA TYR A 89 3.89 9.91 21.31
C TYR A 89 3.54 8.49 20.88
N ARG A 90 3.14 8.27 19.62
CA ARG A 90 2.97 6.93 19.06
C ARG A 90 4.29 6.14 19.07
N GLU A 91 5.39 6.77 18.67
CA GLU A 91 6.72 6.15 18.61
C GLU A 91 7.29 5.83 19.99
N MET A 92 7.03 6.67 20.99
CA MET A 92 7.36 6.37 22.39
C MET A 92 6.48 5.26 22.99
N GLY A 93 5.43 4.82 22.29
CA GLY A 93 4.48 3.83 22.79
C GLY A 93 3.50 4.38 23.82
N ASP A 94 3.42 5.70 23.98
CA ASP A 94 2.44 6.35 24.87
C ASP A 94 1.09 6.47 24.15
N ALA A 95 0.34 5.38 24.15
CA ALA A 95 -0.96 5.32 23.50
C ALA A 95 -2.00 6.29 24.10
N ALA A 96 -1.84 6.69 25.36
CA ALA A 96 -2.73 7.61 26.03
C ALA A 96 -2.50 9.04 25.51
N LEU A 97 -1.25 9.50 25.51
CA LEU A 97 -0.89 10.81 24.96
C LEU A 97 -1.11 10.87 23.45
N TYR A 98 -0.79 9.80 22.71
CA TYR A 98 -1.08 9.73 21.28
C TYR A 98 -2.56 9.98 20.99
N ARG A 99 -3.46 9.33 21.74
CA ARG A 99 -4.91 9.57 21.61
C ARG A 99 -5.30 10.98 22.05
N GLN A 100 -4.81 11.43 23.20
CA GLN A 100 -5.14 12.74 23.75
C GLN A 100 -4.80 13.86 22.75
N TRP A 101 -3.63 13.79 22.11
CA TRP A 101 -3.22 14.78 21.12
C TRP A 101 -4.14 14.79 19.90
N MET A 102 -4.50 13.62 19.36
CA MET A 102 -5.50 13.53 18.29
C MET A 102 -6.84 14.15 18.73
N GLU A 103 -7.33 13.85 19.93
CA GLU A 103 -8.56 14.44 20.47
C GLU A 103 -8.49 15.97 20.60
N GLU A 104 -7.33 16.50 20.99
CA GLU A 104 -7.08 17.93 21.06
C GLU A 104 -7.19 18.59 19.68
N GLY A 105 -6.59 17.99 18.65
CA GLY A 105 -6.73 18.44 17.26
C GLY A 105 -8.18 18.42 16.78
N VAL A 106 -8.92 17.34 17.07
CA VAL A 106 -10.36 17.25 16.76
C VAL A 106 -11.16 18.36 17.45
N SER A 107 -10.83 18.69 18.69
CA SER A 107 -11.51 19.76 19.45
C SER A 107 -11.35 21.13 18.80
N ARG A 108 -10.21 21.37 18.12
CA ARG A 108 -9.94 22.59 17.36
C ARG A 108 -10.52 22.59 15.95
N GLY A 109 -11.10 21.48 15.51
CA GLY A 109 -11.65 21.36 14.17
C GLY A 109 -10.62 21.00 13.10
N ASP A 110 -9.46 20.45 13.47
CA ASP A 110 -8.47 19.98 12.50
C ASP A 110 -8.99 18.72 11.76
N PRO A 111 -9.28 18.79 10.46
CA PRO A 111 -9.78 17.64 9.69
C PRO A 111 -8.75 16.51 9.61
N ALA A 112 -7.46 16.81 9.65
CA ALA A 112 -6.41 15.81 9.62
C ALA A 112 -6.34 15.02 10.92
N ALA A 113 -6.44 15.69 12.07
CA ALA A 113 -6.58 15.02 13.36
C ALA A 113 -7.85 14.15 13.42
N MET A 114 -8.97 14.61 12.82
CA MET A 114 -10.21 13.82 12.72
C MET A 114 -9.99 12.54 11.91
N GLN A 115 -9.32 12.61 10.77
CA GLN A 115 -9.01 11.44 9.94
C GLN A 115 -8.10 10.46 10.69
N ARG A 116 -7.04 10.95 11.34
CA ARG A 116 -6.09 10.12 12.08
C ARG A 116 -6.77 9.45 13.29
N LEU A 117 -7.60 10.18 14.04
CA LEU A 117 -8.36 9.60 15.15
C LEU A 117 -9.39 8.59 14.67
N ALA A 118 -10.11 8.87 13.58
CA ALA A 118 -11.05 7.93 12.99
C ALA A 118 -10.35 6.64 12.56
N SER A 119 -9.20 6.74 11.88
CA SER A 119 -8.38 5.59 11.50
C SER A 119 -7.92 4.79 12.74
N HIS A 120 -7.50 5.46 13.82
CA HIS A 120 -7.17 4.79 15.07
C HIS A 120 -8.36 4.05 15.67
N LEU A 121 -9.53 4.70 15.77
CA LEU A 121 -10.75 4.10 16.31
C LEU A 121 -11.24 2.90 15.49
N ILE A 122 -11.21 2.98 14.16
CA ILE A 122 -11.57 1.85 13.28
C ILE A 122 -10.67 0.65 13.56
N SER A 123 -9.37 0.87 13.84
CA SER A 123 -8.44 -0.23 14.13
C SER A 123 -8.73 -0.94 15.45
N LEU A 124 -9.34 -0.23 16.40
CA LEU A 124 -9.75 -0.78 17.69
C LEU A 124 -11.08 -1.55 17.59
N GLY A 125 -11.87 -1.27 16.56
CA GLY A 125 -13.20 -1.85 16.37
C GLY A 125 -14.17 -1.49 17.49
N GLY A 126 -15.34 -2.15 17.49
CA GLY A 126 -16.40 -1.91 18.45
C GLY A 126 -17.34 -0.78 18.01
N SER A 127 -18.64 -1.00 18.22
CA SER A 127 -19.68 -0.21 17.57
C SER A 127 -19.61 1.28 17.90
N GLU A 128 -19.22 1.61 19.13
CA GLU A 128 -19.05 3.00 19.56
C GLU A 128 -17.87 3.69 18.88
N ASN A 129 -16.73 3.00 18.77
CA ASN A 129 -15.55 3.54 18.09
C ASN A 129 -15.82 3.73 16.60
N CYS A 130 -16.46 2.77 15.95
CA CYS A 130 -16.82 2.84 14.53
C CYS A 130 -17.81 3.99 14.27
N ARG A 131 -18.84 4.14 15.11
CA ARG A 131 -19.80 5.25 15.01
C ARG A 131 -19.13 6.61 15.19
N ARG A 132 -18.25 6.74 16.19
CA ARG A 132 -17.51 7.97 16.45
C ARG A 132 -16.55 8.31 15.30
N ALA A 133 -15.89 7.30 14.72
CA ALA A 133 -15.04 7.46 13.53
C ALA A 133 -15.83 7.98 12.31
N GLU A 134 -17.01 7.41 12.04
CA GLU A 134 -17.86 7.84 10.93
C GLU A 134 -18.24 9.32 11.06
N VAL A 135 -18.71 9.76 12.23
CA VAL A 135 -19.06 11.16 12.50
C VAL A 135 -17.88 12.09 12.24
N MET A 136 -16.67 11.71 12.66
CA MET A 136 -15.46 12.51 12.42
C MET A 136 -15.10 12.59 10.94
N LEU A 137 -15.20 11.49 10.19
CA LEU A 137 -14.87 11.48 8.76
C LEU A 137 -15.86 12.34 7.95
N VAL A 138 -17.16 12.26 8.27
CA VAL A 138 -18.18 13.12 7.64
C VAL A 138 -17.91 14.59 7.93
N ARG A 139 -17.61 14.92 9.19
CA ARG A 139 -17.26 16.29 9.59
C ARG A 139 -16.01 16.79 8.88
N ALA A 140 -14.94 15.99 8.85
CA ALA A 140 -13.69 16.33 8.19
C ALA A 140 -13.90 16.59 6.69
N ARG A 141 -14.71 15.77 6.01
CA ARG A 141 -15.02 15.99 4.59
C ARG A 141 -15.73 17.32 4.34
N GLY A 142 -16.62 17.75 5.24
CA GLY A 142 -17.31 19.04 5.16
C GLY A 142 -16.43 20.26 5.45
N LEU A 143 -15.23 20.06 6.01
CA LEU A 143 -14.28 21.15 6.32
C LEU A 143 -13.22 21.35 5.24
N VAL A 144 -13.06 20.40 4.31
CA VAL A 144 -12.00 20.44 3.30
C VAL A 144 -12.55 20.75 1.91
N THR A 145 -11.87 21.67 1.23
CA THR A 145 -12.16 22.08 -0.15
C THR A 145 -11.71 21.01 -1.14
N ASP A 146 -12.35 20.97 -2.32
CA ASP A 146 -12.05 19.97 -3.35
C ASP A 146 -10.65 20.08 -3.97
N ASP A 147 -9.93 21.18 -3.72
CA ASP A 147 -8.58 21.42 -4.23
C ASP A 147 -7.49 20.58 -3.51
N ASP A 148 -7.78 20.00 -2.33
CA ASP A 148 -6.85 19.12 -1.62
C ASP A 148 -7.13 17.64 -1.93
N ALA A 149 -6.92 17.26 -3.20
CA ALA A 149 -7.22 15.91 -3.70
C ALA A 149 -6.50 14.80 -2.92
N SER A 150 -5.30 15.07 -2.40
CA SER A 150 -4.53 14.11 -1.61
C SER A 150 -5.20 13.83 -0.26
N PHE A 151 -5.60 14.89 0.46
CA PHE A 151 -6.30 14.73 1.73
C PHE A 151 -7.67 14.06 1.54
N LEU A 152 -8.40 14.44 0.49
CA LEU A 152 -9.70 13.86 0.16
C LEU A 152 -9.59 12.36 -0.14
N GLY A 153 -8.56 11.96 -0.90
CA GLY A 153 -8.26 10.56 -1.14
C GLY A 153 -8.02 9.77 0.16
N ALA A 154 -7.34 10.37 1.14
CA ALA A 154 -7.11 9.75 2.44
C ALA A 154 -8.40 9.64 3.29
N LEU A 155 -9.25 10.67 3.29
CA LEU A 155 -10.58 10.61 3.91
C LEU A 155 -11.45 9.50 3.31
N ASP A 156 -11.53 9.45 1.98
CA ASP A 156 -12.31 8.46 1.25
C ASP A 156 -11.77 7.05 1.49
N SER A 157 -10.45 6.87 1.44
CA SER A 157 -9.79 5.61 1.78
C SER A 157 -10.17 5.13 3.19
N THR A 158 -10.16 6.05 4.16
CA THR A 158 -10.51 5.74 5.55
C THR A 158 -11.99 5.38 5.70
N MET A 159 -12.88 6.09 5.00
CA MET A 159 -14.32 5.80 4.99
C MET A 159 -14.62 4.44 4.34
N ARG A 160 -13.97 4.12 3.22
CA ARG A 160 -14.08 2.78 2.61
C ARG A 160 -13.60 1.69 3.55
N ARG A 161 -12.52 1.93 4.31
CA ARG A 161 -12.04 1.00 5.33
C ARG A 161 -13.08 0.78 6.43
N LEU A 162 -13.71 1.86 6.91
CA LEU A 162 -14.79 1.80 7.89
C LEU A 162 -15.96 0.94 7.38
N LYS A 163 -16.32 1.08 6.11
CA LYS A 163 -17.42 0.34 5.46
C LYS A 163 -17.07 -1.09 5.04
N GLY A 164 -15.80 -1.49 5.12
CA GLY A 164 -15.35 -2.80 4.65
C GLY A 164 -15.28 -2.90 3.12
N GLU A 165 -15.12 -1.78 2.43
CA GLU A 165 -15.10 -1.68 0.96
C GLU A 165 -13.68 -1.86 0.38
N LEU A 166 -12.65 -1.93 1.25
CA LEU A 166 -11.28 -2.22 0.82
C LEU A 166 -11.06 -3.75 0.67
N PRO A 167 -10.22 -4.20 -0.28
CA PRO A 167 -9.88 -5.62 -0.41
C PRO A 167 -9.39 -6.22 0.91
N GLY A 168 -10.01 -7.32 1.35
CA GLY A 168 -9.65 -8.01 2.59
C GLY A 168 -10.09 -7.30 3.88
N SER A 169 -10.80 -6.17 3.80
CA SER A 169 -11.38 -5.51 4.97
C SER A 169 -12.77 -6.05 5.29
N THR A 170 -13.13 -6.01 6.58
CA THR A 170 -14.50 -6.22 7.04
C THR A 170 -15.06 -4.89 7.52
N PRO A 171 -16.38 -4.66 7.43
CA PRO A 171 -16.98 -3.45 7.97
C PRO A 171 -16.66 -3.32 9.46
N CYS A 172 -16.30 -2.12 9.90
CA CYS A 172 -16.09 -1.80 11.30
C CYS A 172 -17.41 -2.00 12.07
N LYS A 173 -17.38 -2.82 13.12
CA LYS A 173 -18.54 -3.14 13.96
C LYS A 173 -18.16 -3.18 15.42
#